data_AF-A0A8T0YEX1-F1
#
_entry.id   AF-A0A8T0YEX1-F1
#
_cell.length_a   1.000
_cell.length_b   1.000
_cell.length_c   1.000
_cell.angle_alpha   90.00
_cell.angle_beta   90.00
_cell.angle_gamma   90.00
#
_symmetry.space_group_name_H-M   'P 1'
#
loop_
_entity.id
_entity.type
_entity.pdbx_description
1 polymer ?
#
loop_
_entity_poly.entity_id
_entity_poly.type
_entity_poly.pdbx_seq_one_letter_code
_entity_poly.pdbx_strand_id
1 'polypeptide(L)'
;MIVAVMQHSTWKTCANSSDRVGGTTRNEASLANSFQHQPRCHTHRYAPYHSHKPATTPAEKSKSAVLSSSIAELIGHTDLPSGRRRISCLSSDIKTVNSIIASIQGAEHHITAELQQAIVAEALKKKIRHRERCRINQARYRQRQMLVETEIEDAIAKLRTEIEDLQTNCKGSVRLQTTPTSWALASEYFRQFNYYLSAPGTLYKMASTFLHEIMAPDVTDGSLFGVDAQLEGWRLLALYFGDVRVDLKGLRTPTHDTLIAGTVTSVTITNNTLRRAFPHLNSDGVGGTKGGAWSPLAAKVLGKRLVMHGSVFFCWDCATDKVVSLHSQADMITPMLNLLGSLEA
;
A
#
# COMPACT_ATOMS: atom_id res chain seq x y z
N MET A 1 9.93 9.94 29.82
CA MET A 1 9.29 8.61 29.56
C MET A 1 8.31 8.21 30.66
N ILE A 2 7.00 8.40 30.54
CA ILE A 2 5.99 8.14 31.60
C ILE A 2 6.21 8.95 32.89
N VAL A 3 7.43 9.08 33.39
CA VAL A 3 7.92 10.01 34.40
C VAL A 3 7.62 11.47 34.03
N ALA A 4 7.84 11.90 32.78
CA ALA A 4 7.44 13.26 32.35
C ALA A 4 5.90 13.42 32.36
N VAL A 5 5.17 12.39 31.93
CA VAL A 5 3.69 12.36 31.99
C VAL A 5 3.18 12.34 33.45
N MET A 6 3.94 11.73 34.37
CA MET A 6 3.59 11.61 35.79
C MET A 6 4.09 12.78 36.65
N GLN A 7 5.12 13.51 36.22
CA GLN A 7 5.61 14.73 36.88
C GLN A 7 4.71 15.94 36.61
N HIS A 8 3.96 15.96 35.49
CA HIS A 8 3.01 17.03 35.17
C HIS A 8 1.61 16.87 35.78
N SER A 9 1.33 15.80 36.54
CA SER A 9 0.07 15.60 37.27
C SER A 9 -0.06 16.45 38.55
N THR A 10 0.46 17.68 38.56
CA THR A 10 0.01 18.70 39.51
C THR A 10 -1.23 19.38 38.94
N TRP A 11 -2.39 18.79 39.19
CA TRP A 11 -3.69 19.36 38.82
C TRP A 11 -3.90 20.63 39.65
N LYS A 12 -3.45 21.78 39.12
CA LYS A 12 -3.87 23.09 39.63
C LYS A 12 -5.32 23.29 39.19
N THR A 13 -6.21 23.24 40.16
CA THR A 13 -7.60 23.66 40.05
C THR A 13 -7.66 25.11 39.61
N CYS A 14 -8.17 25.38 38.40
CA CYS A 14 -8.71 26.69 38.06
C CYS A 14 -10.15 26.51 37.58
N ALA A 15 -11.03 27.12 38.37
CA ALA A 15 -12.46 27.20 38.17
C ALA A 15 -12.82 27.96 36.89
N ASN A 16 -14.02 27.65 36.41
CA ASN A 16 -14.73 28.27 35.30
C ASN A 16 -14.69 29.81 35.30
N SER A 17 -14.50 30.39 34.11
CA SER A 17 -15.28 31.56 33.70
C SER A 17 -15.67 31.41 32.23
N SER A 18 -16.97 31.22 32.05
CA SER A 18 -17.71 31.42 30.81
C SER A 18 -17.36 32.75 30.16
N ASP A 19 -17.18 32.78 28.84
CA ASP A 19 -18.00 33.66 28.00
C ASP A 19 -18.11 33.17 26.55
N ARG A 20 -19.37 33.10 26.12
CA ARG A 20 -19.83 32.87 24.74
C ARG A 20 -19.85 34.20 23.99
N VAL A 21 -19.63 34.15 22.66
CA VAL A 21 -20.49 34.65 21.56
C VAL A 21 -19.73 34.31 20.27
N GLY A 22 -20.21 33.38 19.43
CA GLY A 22 -21.07 33.65 18.26
C GLY A 22 -20.18 33.98 17.05
N GLY A 23 -20.08 33.22 15.95
CA GLY A 23 -21.03 32.36 15.25
C GLY A 23 -21.25 32.97 13.87
N THR A 24 -20.84 32.32 12.77
CA THR A 24 -21.47 32.46 11.43
C THR A 24 -21.11 31.29 10.52
N THR A 25 -22.20 30.70 10.04
CA THR A 25 -22.56 29.67 9.05
C THR A 25 -21.84 29.48 7.70
N ARG A 26 -22.00 28.24 7.19
CA ARG A 26 -22.29 27.76 5.80
C ARG A 26 -21.12 27.74 4.78
N ASN A 27 -20.94 26.75 3.88
CA ASN A 27 -21.82 25.75 3.26
C ASN A 27 -21.04 24.49 2.78
N GLU A 28 -21.76 23.35 2.79
CA GLU A 28 -21.85 22.26 1.78
C GLU A 28 -20.67 21.91 0.86
N ALA A 29 -20.27 20.63 0.86
CA ALA A 29 -20.57 19.70 -0.24
C ALA A 29 -20.06 18.28 0.09
N SER A 30 -20.98 17.32 0.10
CA SER A 30 -20.69 15.89 0.14
C SER A 30 -20.14 15.41 -1.21
N LEU A 31 -19.08 14.62 -1.20
CA LEU A 31 -18.85 13.61 -2.23
C LEU A 31 -17.95 12.52 -1.64
N ALA A 32 -18.60 11.44 -1.20
CA ALA A 32 -17.98 10.16 -0.96
C ALA A 32 -17.46 9.61 -2.31
N ASN A 33 -16.19 9.22 -2.36
CA ASN A 33 -15.71 8.30 -3.40
C ASN A 33 -14.71 7.33 -2.79
N SER A 34 -15.27 6.21 -2.36
CA SER A 34 -14.61 4.95 -2.08
C SER A 34 -14.13 4.31 -3.38
N PHE A 35 -12.82 4.31 -3.64
CA PHE A 35 -12.21 3.45 -4.65
C PHE A 35 -11.77 2.14 -3.98
N GLN A 36 -12.71 1.19 -3.88
CA GLN A 36 -12.39 -0.22 -3.67
C GLN A 36 -11.73 -0.76 -4.94
N HIS A 37 -10.42 -0.99 -4.89
CA HIS A 37 -9.74 -1.86 -5.83
C HIS A 37 -10.13 -3.31 -5.51
N GLN A 38 -10.91 -3.94 -6.39
CA GLN A 38 -10.99 -5.40 -6.49
C GLN A 38 -10.28 -5.85 -7.78
N PRO A 39 -9.38 -6.84 -7.71
CA PRO A 39 -8.78 -7.45 -8.88
C PRO A 39 -9.71 -8.55 -9.42
N ARG A 40 -10.22 -8.41 -10.64
CA ARG A 40 -10.77 -9.54 -11.40
C ARG A 40 -9.71 -10.05 -12.37
N CYS A 41 -8.89 -10.97 -11.88
CA CYS A 41 -8.09 -11.85 -12.74
C CYS A 41 -9.05 -12.83 -13.43
N HIS A 42 -9.30 -12.63 -14.73
CA HIS A 42 -9.79 -13.69 -15.60
C HIS A 42 -8.61 -14.28 -16.36
N THR A 43 -8.11 -15.40 -15.85
CA THR A 43 -7.14 -16.27 -16.52
C THR A 43 -7.84 -17.03 -17.64
N HIS A 44 -7.75 -16.54 -18.88
CA HIS A 44 -7.99 -17.39 -20.03
C HIS A 44 -6.69 -18.09 -20.43
N ARG A 45 -6.55 -19.34 -19.99
CA ARG A 45 -5.58 -20.32 -20.50
C ARG A 45 -5.73 -20.43 -22.01
N TYR A 46 -4.64 -20.22 -22.74
CA TYR A 46 -4.52 -20.62 -24.14
C TYR A 46 -4.36 -22.15 -24.21
N ALA A 47 -5.20 -22.80 -25.02
CA ALA A 47 -4.97 -24.16 -25.51
C ALA A 47 -4.31 -24.08 -26.91
N PRO A 48 -3.36 -24.96 -27.26
CA PRO A 48 -2.71 -24.93 -28.57
C PRO A 48 -3.65 -25.43 -29.67
N TYR A 49 -3.72 -24.71 -30.79
CA TYR A 49 -4.45 -25.14 -31.97
C TYR A 49 -3.71 -26.31 -32.66
N HIS A 50 -4.26 -27.52 -32.57
CA HIS A 50 -3.87 -28.63 -33.43
C HIS A 50 -4.47 -28.46 -34.83
N SER A 51 -3.59 -28.44 -35.83
CA SER A 51 -3.93 -28.51 -37.25
C SER A 51 -4.48 -29.90 -37.58
N HIS A 52 -5.80 -30.01 -37.76
CA HIS A 52 -6.40 -31.14 -38.47
C HIS A 52 -6.75 -30.71 -39.91
N LYS A 53 -6.03 -31.26 -40.88
CA LYS A 53 -6.45 -31.28 -42.29
C LYS A 53 -7.66 -32.20 -42.41
N PRO A 54 -8.81 -31.78 -42.97
CA PRO A 54 -9.84 -32.71 -43.38
C PRO A 54 -9.50 -33.29 -44.75
N ALA A 55 -9.83 -34.57 -44.88
CA ALA A 55 -9.70 -35.37 -46.08
C ALA A 55 -10.52 -34.80 -47.25
N THR A 56 -9.96 -34.95 -48.44
CA THR A 56 -10.52 -34.63 -49.73
C THR A 56 -11.66 -35.59 -50.07
N THR A 57 -12.86 -35.07 -50.33
CA THR A 57 -13.91 -35.78 -51.09
C THR A 57 -14.46 -34.86 -52.17
N PRO A 58 -14.69 -35.36 -53.40
CA PRO A 58 -14.97 -34.54 -54.57
C PRO A 58 -16.45 -34.11 -54.58
N ALA A 59 -16.69 -32.80 -54.60
CA ALA A 59 -18.03 -32.24 -54.82
C ALA A 59 -18.24 -31.94 -56.30
N GLU A 60 -19.37 -32.43 -56.79
CA GLU A 60 -19.86 -32.42 -58.18
C GLU A 60 -19.88 -31.04 -58.84
N LYS A 61 -19.60 -31.03 -60.14
CA LYS A 61 -19.73 -29.87 -61.03
C LYS A 61 -21.21 -29.50 -61.19
N SER A 62 -21.69 -28.49 -60.46
CA SER A 62 -22.95 -27.84 -60.81
C SER A 62 -22.74 -26.90 -62.01
N LYS A 63 -23.54 -27.09 -63.05
CA LYS A 63 -23.57 -26.30 -64.30
C LYS A 63 -23.57 -24.79 -64.02
N SER A 64 -22.68 -24.08 -64.70
CA SER A 64 -22.51 -22.62 -64.59
C SER A 64 -23.75 -21.88 -65.08
N ALA A 65 -24.51 -21.27 -64.17
CA ALA A 65 -25.23 -20.06 -64.52
C ALA A 65 -24.15 -19.00 -64.84
N VAL A 66 -24.18 -18.47 -66.06
CA VAL A 66 -23.19 -17.49 -66.53
C VAL A 66 -23.33 -16.24 -65.66
N LEU A 67 -22.44 -16.10 -64.68
CA LEU A 67 -22.29 -14.90 -63.87
C LEU A 67 -21.82 -13.78 -64.79
N SER A 68 -22.37 -12.57 -64.65
CA SER A 68 -21.90 -11.44 -65.45
C SER A 68 -20.43 -11.14 -65.15
N SER A 69 -19.73 -10.60 -66.15
CA SER A 69 -18.30 -10.25 -66.07
C SER A 69 -17.94 -9.50 -64.78
N SER A 70 -18.80 -8.57 -64.34
CA SER A 70 -18.58 -7.78 -63.12
C SER A 70 -18.61 -8.61 -61.82
N ILE A 71 -19.47 -9.63 -61.73
CA ILE A 71 -19.55 -10.53 -60.57
C ILE A 71 -18.39 -11.54 -60.60
N ALA A 72 -18.03 -12.01 -61.81
CA ALA A 72 -16.89 -12.90 -62.02
C ALA A 72 -15.57 -12.22 -61.62
N GLU A 73 -15.37 -10.94 -61.97
CA GLU A 73 -14.23 -10.12 -61.54
C GLU A 73 -14.17 -9.94 -60.01
N LEU A 74 -15.31 -9.70 -59.36
CA LEU A 74 -15.38 -9.53 -57.89
C LEU A 74 -15.07 -10.81 -57.11
N ILE A 75 -15.37 -11.97 -57.71
CA ILE A 75 -15.11 -13.29 -57.11
C ILE A 75 -13.73 -13.81 -57.51
N GLY A 76 -13.08 -13.24 -58.53
CA GLY A 76 -11.77 -13.68 -59.02
C GLY A 76 -11.84 -14.84 -60.03
N HIS A 77 -12.97 -15.01 -60.71
CA HIS A 77 -13.14 -15.91 -61.85
C HIS A 77 -12.83 -15.14 -63.16
N THR A 78 -11.56 -14.86 -63.42
CA THR A 78 -11.11 -14.40 -64.75
C THR A 78 -9.86 -15.18 -65.16
N ASP A 79 -9.92 -15.80 -66.35
CA ASP A 79 -8.86 -16.64 -66.92
C ASP A 79 -7.71 -15.80 -67.52
N LEU A 80 -7.05 -14.94 -66.74
CA LEU A 80 -5.88 -14.17 -67.20
C LEU A 80 -4.70 -14.18 -66.21
N PRO A 81 -3.45 -14.41 -66.68
CA PRO A 81 -2.28 -14.52 -65.84
C PRO A 81 -1.62 -13.16 -65.65
N SER A 82 -1.70 -12.55 -64.47
CA SER A 82 -0.82 -11.41 -64.15
C SER A 82 -0.65 -11.15 -62.64
N GLY A 83 0.53 -11.48 -62.13
CA GLY A 83 1.44 -10.59 -61.39
C GLY A 83 1.05 -9.91 -60.07
N ARG A 84 -0.23 -9.73 -59.70
CA ARG A 84 -0.61 -8.99 -58.49
C ARG A 84 -1.63 -9.77 -57.67
N ARG A 85 -1.19 -10.27 -56.52
CA ARG A 85 -1.94 -10.97 -55.44
C ARG A 85 -3.37 -11.38 -55.81
N ARG A 86 -3.52 -12.67 -56.12
CA ARG A 86 -4.82 -13.35 -56.27
C ARG A 86 -5.76 -12.97 -55.13
N ILE A 87 -6.86 -12.30 -55.45
CA ILE A 87 -8.06 -12.35 -54.64
C ILE A 87 -8.58 -13.78 -54.82
N SER A 88 -8.15 -14.70 -53.95
CA SER A 88 -8.69 -16.06 -53.97
C SER A 88 -10.19 -15.97 -53.72
N CYS A 89 -11.01 -16.51 -54.64
CA CYS A 89 -12.44 -16.66 -54.42
C CYS A 89 -12.66 -17.37 -53.07
N LEU A 90 -13.26 -16.69 -52.10
CA LEU A 90 -13.61 -17.33 -50.84
C LEU A 90 -14.89 -18.13 -51.11
N SER A 91 -14.91 -19.43 -50.80
CA SER A 91 -16.12 -20.27 -50.91
C SER A 91 -17.35 -19.62 -50.26
N SER A 92 -17.15 -18.80 -49.22
CA SER A 92 -18.21 -18.01 -48.59
C SER A 92 -18.83 -16.93 -49.48
N ASP A 93 -18.11 -16.39 -50.46
CA ASP A 93 -18.61 -15.37 -51.41
C ASP A 93 -19.49 -15.99 -52.47
N ILE A 94 -19.08 -17.14 -52.99
CA ILE A 94 -19.91 -17.95 -53.90
C ILE A 94 -21.20 -18.37 -53.19
N LYS A 95 -21.13 -18.79 -51.91
CA LYS A 95 -22.32 -19.09 -51.10
C LYS A 95 -23.23 -17.87 -50.89
N THR A 96 -22.66 -16.69 -50.66
CA THR A 96 -23.45 -15.45 -50.53
C THR A 96 -24.14 -15.07 -51.83
N VAL A 97 -23.46 -15.21 -52.97
CA VAL A 97 -24.03 -14.97 -54.30
C VAL A 97 -25.20 -15.91 -54.55
N ASN A 98 -25.01 -17.22 -54.32
CA ASN A 98 -26.05 -18.22 -54.53
C ASN A 98 -27.24 -18.01 -53.59
N SER A 99 -27.00 -17.63 -52.34
CA SER A 99 -28.07 -17.31 -51.38
C SER A 99 -28.88 -16.08 -51.80
N ILE A 100 -28.23 -15.02 -52.30
CA ILE A 100 -28.91 -13.80 -52.74
C ILE A 100 -29.71 -14.07 -54.02
N ILE A 101 -29.15 -14.84 -54.96
CA ILE A 101 -29.84 -15.25 -56.19
C ILE A 101 -31.08 -16.07 -55.86
N ALA A 102 -30.99 -17.05 -54.95
CA ALA A 102 -32.12 -17.86 -54.51
C ALA A 102 -33.21 -17.03 -53.82
N SER A 103 -32.83 -16.05 -52.98
CA SER A 103 -33.78 -15.14 -52.33
C SER A 103 -34.49 -14.19 -53.29
N ILE A 104 -33.84 -13.79 -54.39
CA ILE A 104 -34.43 -12.93 -55.43
C ILE A 104 -35.39 -13.72 -56.33
N GLN A 105 -35.08 -14.99 -56.63
CA GLN A 105 -35.95 -15.88 -57.42
C GLN A 105 -37.24 -16.29 -56.69
N GLY A 106 -37.26 -16.23 -55.36
CA GLY A 106 -38.44 -16.51 -54.54
C GLY A 106 -39.39 -15.32 -54.31
N ALA A 107 -39.09 -14.14 -54.86
CA ALA A 107 -39.95 -12.96 -54.72
C ALA A 107 -40.99 -12.87 -55.84
N GLU A 108 -42.25 -12.52 -55.53
CA GLU A 108 -43.38 -12.44 -56.47
C GLU A 108 -43.25 -11.37 -57.58
N HIS A 109 -42.17 -10.59 -57.59
CA HIS A 109 -41.96 -9.47 -58.52
C HIS A 109 -40.90 -9.82 -59.57
N HIS A 110 -41.20 -9.59 -60.84
CA HIS A 110 -40.31 -9.88 -61.96
C HIS A 110 -39.14 -8.87 -62.01
N ILE A 111 -38.06 -9.19 -61.29
CA ILE A 111 -36.83 -8.39 -61.27
C ILE A 111 -36.03 -8.66 -62.55
N THR A 112 -35.68 -7.61 -63.29
CA THR A 112 -34.83 -7.73 -64.50
C THR A 112 -33.44 -8.27 -64.15
N ALA A 113 -32.88 -9.08 -65.04
CA ALA A 113 -31.59 -9.75 -64.82
C ALA A 113 -30.43 -8.77 -64.51
N GLU A 114 -30.48 -7.57 -65.09
CA GLU A 114 -29.52 -6.48 -64.86
C GLU A 114 -29.61 -5.94 -63.42
N LEU A 115 -30.83 -5.76 -62.91
CA LEU A 115 -31.06 -5.28 -61.55
C LEU A 115 -30.66 -6.35 -60.51
N GLN A 116 -30.95 -7.62 -60.79
CA GLN A 116 -30.51 -8.76 -59.96
C GLN A 116 -28.98 -8.82 -59.88
N GLN A 117 -28.29 -8.65 -61.00
CA GLN A 117 -26.82 -8.62 -61.03
C GLN A 117 -26.24 -7.43 -60.27
N ALA A 118 -26.83 -6.24 -60.38
CA ALA A 118 -26.40 -5.07 -59.64
C ALA A 118 -26.53 -5.24 -58.12
N ILE A 119 -27.63 -5.84 -57.65
CA ILE A 119 -27.86 -6.14 -56.23
C ILE A 119 -26.81 -7.11 -55.69
N VAL A 120 -26.56 -8.20 -56.42
CA VAL A 120 -25.55 -9.21 -56.04
C VAL A 120 -24.15 -8.60 -56.02
N ALA A 121 -23.80 -7.79 -57.01
CA ALA A 121 -22.51 -7.11 -57.10
C ALA A 121 -22.29 -6.12 -55.93
N GLU A 122 -23.29 -5.29 -55.58
CA GLU A 122 -23.16 -4.36 -54.45
C GLU A 122 -23.10 -5.08 -53.10
N ALA A 123 -23.86 -6.17 -52.92
CA ALA A 123 -23.79 -6.99 -51.71
C ALA A 123 -22.40 -7.63 -51.53
N LEU A 124 -21.83 -8.17 -52.61
CA LEU A 124 -20.45 -8.68 -52.65
C LEU A 124 -19.44 -7.59 -52.32
N LYS A 125 -19.50 -6.43 -52.99
CA LYS A 125 -18.61 -5.29 -52.71
C LYS A 125 -18.71 -4.85 -51.25
N LYS A 126 -19.92 -4.80 -50.67
CA LYS A 126 -20.14 -4.44 -49.26
C LYS A 126 -19.49 -5.47 -48.32
N LYS A 127 -19.64 -6.77 -48.60
CA LYS A 127 -19.03 -7.85 -47.82
C LYS A 127 -17.49 -7.84 -47.92
N ILE A 128 -16.94 -7.65 -49.11
CA ILE A 128 -15.49 -7.51 -49.33
C ILE A 128 -14.94 -6.30 -48.55
N ARG A 129 -15.59 -5.13 -48.67
CA ARG A 129 -15.22 -3.91 -47.91
C ARG A 129 -15.30 -4.10 -46.41
N HIS A 130 -16.30 -4.83 -45.91
CA HIS A 130 -16.44 -5.11 -44.48
C HIS A 130 -15.32 -6.03 -43.97
N ARG A 131 -15.01 -7.11 -44.69
CA ARG A 131 -13.90 -8.00 -44.31
C ARG A 131 -12.55 -7.31 -44.30
N GLU A 132 -12.28 -6.46 -45.29
CA GLU A 132 -11.03 -5.72 -45.33
C GLU A 132 -10.93 -4.73 -44.15
N ARG A 133 -12.05 -4.08 -43.78
CA ARG A 133 -12.13 -3.29 -42.55
C ARG A 133 -11.86 -4.12 -41.29
N CYS A 134 -12.47 -5.30 -41.17
CA CYS A 134 -12.23 -6.18 -40.03
C CYS A 134 -10.77 -6.63 -39.97
N ARG A 135 -10.16 -6.99 -41.12
CA ARG A 135 -8.74 -7.38 -41.22
C ARG A 135 -7.83 -6.26 -40.74
N ILE A 136 -8.06 -5.04 -41.21
CA ILE A 136 -7.29 -3.84 -40.81
C ILE A 136 -7.50 -3.54 -39.33
N ASN A 137 -8.74 -3.59 -38.82
CA ASN A 137 -9.02 -3.34 -37.41
C ASN A 137 -8.39 -4.40 -36.50
N GLN A 138 -8.40 -5.68 -36.89
CA GLN A 138 -7.72 -6.74 -36.14
C GLN A 138 -6.21 -6.55 -36.14
N ALA A 139 -5.61 -6.17 -37.29
CA ALA A 139 -4.19 -5.86 -37.37
C ALA A 139 -3.83 -4.67 -36.47
N ARG A 140 -4.62 -3.59 -36.51
CA ARG A 140 -4.46 -2.42 -35.63
C ARG A 140 -4.63 -2.78 -34.16
N TYR A 141 -5.59 -3.64 -33.82
CA TYR A 141 -5.80 -4.10 -32.45
C TYR A 141 -4.59 -4.88 -31.92
N ARG A 142 -4.06 -5.83 -32.71
CA ARG A 142 -2.83 -6.56 -32.36
C ARG A 142 -1.64 -5.63 -32.20
N GLN A 143 -1.49 -4.67 -33.11
CA GLN A 143 -0.42 -3.68 -33.05
C GLN A 143 -0.51 -2.80 -31.79
N ARG A 144 -1.73 -2.37 -31.40
CA ARG A 144 -1.94 -1.63 -30.16
C ARG A 144 -1.61 -2.46 -28.92
N GLN A 145 -1.99 -3.74 -28.91
CA GLN A 145 -1.63 -4.62 -27.79
C GLN A 145 -0.12 -4.78 -27.65
N MET A 146 0.59 -5.04 -28.76
CA MET A 146 2.06 -5.14 -28.72
C MET A 146 2.70 -3.85 -28.21
N LEU A 147 2.19 -2.68 -28.62
CA LEU A 147 2.74 -1.39 -28.20
C LEU A 147 2.58 -1.15 -26.70
N VAL A 148 1.42 -1.49 -26.13
CA VAL A 148 1.17 -1.40 -24.68
C VAL A 148 2.06 -2.39 -23.90
N GLU A 149 2.21 -3.62 -24.41
CA GLU A 149 3.08 -4.62 -23.79
C GLU A 149 4.54 -4.14 -23.75
N THR A 150 5.05 -3.62 -24.87
CA THR A 150 6.40 -3.05 -24.92
C THR A 150 6.56 -1.83 -24.02
N GLU A 151 5.56 -0.95 -23.93
CA GLU A 151 5.62 0.23 -23.06
C GLU A 151 5.68 -0.17 -21.57
N ILE A 152 4.94 -1.21 -21.17
CA ILE A 152 5.00 -1.76 -19.82
C ILE A 152 6.37 -2.39 -19.54
N GLU A 153 6.91 -3.17 -20.48
CA GLU A 153 8.24 -3.79 -20.34
C GLU A 153 9.34 -2.72 -20.21
N ASP A 154 9.30 -1.67 -21.03
CA ASP A 154 10.22 -0.54 -20.95
C ASP A 154 10.08 0.21 -19.62
N ALA A 155 8.85 0.43 -19.13
CA ALA A 155 8.61 1.04 -17.83
C ALA A 155 9.17 0.18 -16.68
N ILE A 156 8.99 -1.14 -16.73
CA ILE A 156 9.56 -2.06 -15.74
C ILE A 156 11.08 -2.05 -15.79
N ALA A 157 11.67 -2.09 -16.99
CA ALA A 157 13.12 -2.04 -17.17
C ALA A 157 13.68 -0.73 -16.59
N LYS A 158 13.07 0.41 -16.92
CA LYS A 158 13.44 1.73 -16.40
C LYS A 158 13.35 1.78 -14.87
N LEU A 159 12.26 1.31 -14.28
CA LEU A 159 12.09 1.27 -12.82
C LEU A 159 13.12 0.36 -12.15
N ARG A 160 13.48 -0.78 -12.77
CA ARG A 160 14.53 -1.67 -12.24
C ARG A 160 15.90 -1.00 -12.26
N THR A 161 16.25 -0.32 -13.35
CA THR A 161 17.50 0.45 -13.46
C THR A 161 17.51 1.60 -12.45
N GLU A 162 16.41 2.31 -12.27
CA GLU A 162 16.31 3.39 -11.27
C GLU A 162 16.47 2.85 -9.84
N ILE A 163 15.87 1.71 -9.51
CA ILE A 163 16.08 1.04 -8.22
C ILE A 163 17.55 0.65 -8.06
N GLU A 164 18.18 0.09 -9.08
CA GLU A 164 19.59 -0.32 -9.04
C GLU A 164 20.54 0.87 -8.91
N ASP A 165 20.29 1.97 -9.63
CA ASP A 165 21.03 3.22 -9.54
C ASP A 165 20.86 3.86 -8.16
N LEU A 166 19.63 3.91 -7.62
CA LEU A 166 19.38 4.42 -6.27
C LEU A 166 20.05 3.54 -5.22
N GLN A 167 20.00 2.22 -5.35
CA GLN A 167 20.72 1.30 -4.47
C GLN A 167 22.24 1.46 -4.58
N THR A 168 22.76 1.68 -5.78
CA THR A 168 24.20 1.88 -6.01
C THR A 168 24.66 3.24 -5.51
N ASN A 169 23.86 4.29 -5.63
CA ASN A 169 24.12 5.59 -5.03
C ASN A 169 24.05 5.52 -3.49
N CYS A 170 23.09 4.78 -2.94
CA CYS A 170 23.07 4.47 -1.51
C CYS A 170 24.33 3.71 -1.08
N LYS A 171 24.85 2.77 -1.89
CA LYS A 171 26.08 2.00 -1.62
C LYS A 171 27.37 2.80 -1.90
N GLY A 172 27.37 3.69 -2.88
CA GLY A 172 28.51 4.53 -3.28
C GLY A 172 28.74 5.73 -2.36
N SER A 173 27.68 6.17 -1.68
CA SER A 173 27.77 7.04 -0.51
C SER A 173 28.27 6.29 0.75
N VAL A 174 28.41 4.96 0.73
CA VAL A 174 29.09 4.19 1.78
C VAL A 174 30.59 4.28 1.54
N ARG A 175 31.15 5.46 1.79
CA ARG A 175 32.50 5.50 2.32
C ARG A 175 32.43 4.79 3.66
N LEU A 176 33.02 3.59 3.75
CA LEU A 176 33.24 2.78 4.95
C LEU A 176 32.68 3.43 6.24
N GLN A 177 31.42 3.17 6.58
CA GLN A 177 30.92 3.57 7.88
C GLN A 177 31.38 2.51 8.89
N THR A 178 32.49 2.80 9.56
CA THR A 178 32.85 2.18 10.85
C THR A 178 31.88 2.60 11.96
N THR A 179 31.02 3.59 11.71
CA THR A 179 29.96 4.04 12.62
C THR A 179 28.63 3.36 12.31
N PRO A 180 27.91 2.85 13.33
CA PRO A 180 26.63 2.18 13.12
C PRO A 180 25.60 3.16 12.54
N THR A 181 24.92 2.76 11.46
CA THR A 181 23.81 3.54 10.87
C THR A 181 22.79 3.90 11.96
N SER A 182 22.16 5.08 11.89
CA SER A 182 21.18 5.56 12.89
C SER A 182 20.10 4.52 13.24
N TRP A 183 19.71 3.67 12.27
CA TRP A 183 18.79 2.55 12.46
C TRP A 183 19.37 1.41 13.33
N ALA A 184 20.63 1.05 13.10
CA ALA A 184 21.34 0.06 13.89
C ALA A 184 21.50 0.57 15.33
N LEU A 185 21.89 1.84 15.50
CA LEU A 185 22.01 2.45 16.82
C LEU A 185 20.67 2.51 17.56
N ALA A 186 19.57 2.90 16.90
CA ALA A 186 18.25 2.89 17.52
C ALA A 186 17.81 1.47 17.91
N SER A 187 18.08 0.47 17.06
CA SER A 187 17.78 -0.93 17.38
C SER A 187 18.58 -1.40 18.59
N GLU A 188 19.86 -1.04 18.65
CA GLU A 188 20.75 -1.31 19.80
C GLU A 188 20.31 -0.58 21.06
N TYR A 189 19.82 0.66 20.95
CA TYR A 189 19.24 1.40 22.06
C TYR A 189 18.10 0.63 22.71
N PHE A 190 17.12 0.13 21.93
CA PHE A 190 16.01 -0.65 22.48
C PHE A 190 16.46 -2.01 23.04
N ARG A 191 17.48 -2.63 22.43
CA ARG A 191 18.07 -3.87 22.95
C ARG A 191 18.69 -3.64 24.33
N GLN A 192 19.53 -2.62 24.46
CA GLN A 192 20.17 -2.25 25.72
C GLN A 192 19.17 -1.78 26.76
N PHE A 193 18.10 -1.10 26.33
CA PHE A 193 17.03 -0.68 27.22
C PHE A 193 16.31 -1.87 27.85
N ASN A 194 15.82 -2.82 27.04
CA ASN A 194 15.17 -4.02 27.57
C ASN A 194 16.12 -4.89 28.39
N TYR A 195 17.40 -4.94 28.01
CA TYR A 195 18.42 -5.63 28.79
C TYR A 195 18.58 -4.98 30.17
N TYR A 196 18.75 -3.66 30.23
CA TYR A 196 18.79 -2.90 31.48
C TYR A 196 17.54 -3.13 32.35
N LEU A 197 16.34 -3.09 31.76
CA LEU A 197 15.08 -3.30 32.47
C LEU A 197 15.00 -4.68 33.15
N SER A 198 15.75 -5.68 32.65
CA SER A 198 15.80 -7.02 33.24
C SER A 198 16.62 -7.06 34.54
N ALA A 199 17.62 -6.19 34.69
CA ALA A 199 18.44 -6.08 35.90
C ALA A 199 19.04 -4.66 36.09
N PRO A 200 18.23 -3.65 36.47
CA PRO A 200 18.64 -2.23 36.50
C PRO A 200 19.85 -1.92 37.39
N GLY A 201 20.02 -2.65 38.50
CA GLY A 201 21.13 -2.47 39.44
C GLY A 201 22.46 -2.96 38.86
N THR A 202 22.49 -4.21 38.40
CA THR A 202 23.71 -4.85 37.88
C THR A 202 24.16 -4.26 36.54
N LEU A 203 23.21 -3.83 35.70
CA LEU A 203 23.48 -3.38 34.35
C LEU A 203 23.67 -1.86 34.22
N TYR A 204 23.62 -1.12 35.34
CA TYR A 204 23.77 0.33 35.35
C TYR A 204 25.04 0.80 34.63
N LYS A 205 26.20 0.23 34.99
CA LYS A 205 27.49 0.64 34.41
C LYS A 205 27.53 0.42 32.89
N MET A 206 27.00 -0.72 32.43
CA MET A 206 26.94 -1.04 31.00
C MET A 206 26.01 -0.08 30.24
N ALA A 207 24.82 0.17 30.78
CA ALA A 207 23.87 1.11 30.19
C ALA A 207 24.43 2.55 30.17
N SER A 208 25.05 2.99 31.27
CA SER A 208 25.71 4.30 31.35
C SER A 208 26.82 4.44 30.31
N THR A 209 27.76 3.49 30.23
CA THR A 209 28.83 3.53 29.21
C THR A 209 28.26 3.58 27.79
N PHE A 210 27.26 2.75 27.50
CA PHE A 210 26.60 2.76 26.20
C PHE A 210 25.95 4.12 25.89
N LEU A 211 25.14 4.68 26.80
CA LEU A 211 24.47 5.95 26.54
C LEU A 211 25.46 7.11 26.36
N HIS A 212 26.56 7.15 27.13
CA HIS A 212 27.62 8.15 26.94
C HIS A 212 28.37 7.99 25.60
N GLU A 213 28.43 6.76 25.08
CA GLU A 213 29.01 6.49 23.76
C GLU A 213 28.10 6.94 22.62
N ILE A 214 26.78 6.93 22.78
CA ILE A 214 25.85 7.21 21.67
C ILE A 214 25.17 8.58 21.74
N MET A 215 25.13 9.22 22.90
CA MET A 215 24.47 10.51 23.12
C MET A 215 25.48 11.65 23.29
N ALA A 216 25.04 12.85 22.94
CA ALA A 216 25.76 14.06 23.30
C ALA A 216 25.71 14.28 24.82
N PRO A 217 26.74 14.89 25.45
CA PRO A 217 26.75 15.13 26.89
C PRO A 217 25.56 15.94 27.41
N ASP A 218 24.99 16.80 26.57
CA ASP A 218 23.87 17.71 26.82
C ASP A 218 22.56 17.25 26.18
N VAL A 219 22.45 15.96 25.81
CA VAL A 219 21.25 15.36 25.22
C VAL A 219 19.98 15.74 25.99
N THR A 220 18.92 16.16 25.27
CA THR A 220 17.68 16.62 25.91
C THR A 220 16.44 15.86 25.45
N ASP A 221 15.48 15.66 26.35
CA ASP A 221 14.12 15.20 26.01
C ASP A 221 13.09 16.35 25.87
N GLY A 222 13.58 17.59 25.93
CA GLY A 222 12.80 18.83 25.97
C GLY A 222 12.56 19.37 27.38
N SER A 223 12.82 18.59 28.44
CA SER A 223 12.64 19.02 29.83
C SER A 223 13.86 18.73 30.71
N LEU A 224 14.50 17.57 30.50
CA LEU A 224 15.69 17.14 31.20
C LEU A 224 16.91 17.17 30.26
N PHE A 225 18.09 17.36 30.85
CA PHE A 225 19.35 17.48 30.12
C PHE A 225 20.37 16.47 30.64
N GLY A 226 21.13 15.92 29.69
CA GLY A 226 22.26 15.04 29.93
C GLY A 226 21.93 13.57 29.96
N VAL A 227 22.97 12.78 29.76
CA VAL A 227 22.91 11.32 29.67
C VAL A 227 22.40 10.68 30.97
N ASP A 228 22.84 11.21 32.11
CA ASP A 228 22.42 10.70 33.43
C ASP A 228 20.91 10.87 33.65
N ALA A 229 20.31 11.94 33.12
CA ALA A 229 18.87 12.14 33.21
C ALA A 229 18.09 11.12 32.36
N GLN A 230 18.64 10.72 31.20
CA GLN A 230 18.05 9.66 30.38
C GLN A 230 18.12 8.31 31.09
N LEU A 231 19.26 8.00 31.70
CA LEU A 231 19.46 6.77 32.47
C LEU A 231 18.57 6.74 33.73
N GLU A 232 18.38 7.87 34.38
CA GLU A 232 17.43 8.00 35.50
C GLU A 232 16.00 7.73 35.04
N GLY A 233 15.63 8.16 33.83
CA GLY A 233 14.36 7.79 33.21
C GLY A 233 14.19 6.27 33.05
N TRP A 234 15.25 5.55 32.66
CA TRP A 234 15.24 4.08 32.57
C TRP A 234 15.04 3.46 33.95
N ARG A 235 15.77 3.95 34.95
CA ARG A 235 15.69 3.50 36.34
C ARG A 235 14.30 3.69 36.93
N LEU A 236 13.71 4.86 36.74
CA LEU A 236 12.38 5.18 37.26
C LEU A 236 11.29 4.33 36.61
N LEU A 237 11.39 4.06 35.30
CA LEU A 237 10.45 3.16 34.63
C LEU A 237 10.51 1.75 35.23
N ALA A 238 11.72 1.20 35.39
CA ALA A 238 11.92 -0.13 35.99
C ALA A 238 11.52 -0.18 37.47
N LEU A 239 11.66 0.94 38.18
CA LEU A 239 11.24 1.05 39.57
C LEU A 239 9.72 1.09 39.66
N TYR A 240 9.05 1.91 38.86
CA TYR A 240 7.63 2.20 39.03
C TYR A 240 6.76 1.02 38.61
N PHE A 241 7.13 0.32 37.54
CA PHE A 241 6.31 -0.74 36.96
C PHE A 241 6.98 -2.11 37.06
N GLY A 242 6.16 -3.16 37.10
CA GLY A 242 6.63 -4.55 37.00
C GLY A 242 6.56 -5.06 35.55
N ASP A 243 7.35 -6.10 35.24
CA ASP A 243 7.38 -6.77 33.91
C ASP A 243 7.36 -5.77 32.74
N VAL A 244 8.26 -4.79 32.79
CA VAL A 244 8.39 -3.75 31.77
C VAL A 244 9.04 -4.34 30.53
N ARG A 245 8.41 -4.17 29.37
CA ARG A 245 8.98 -4.53 28.06
C ARG A 245 8.65 -3.48 27.03
N VAL A 246 9.61 -3.19 26.15
CA VAL A 246 9.45 -2.21 25.08
C VAL A 246 9.80 -2.86 23.76
N ASP A 247 8.79 -3.11 22.95
CA ASP A 247 8.96 -3.69 21.63
C ASP A 247 9.15 -2.59 20.58
N LEU A 248 10.22 -2.67 19.80
CA LEU A 248 10.37 -1.90 18.58
C LEU A 248 9.50 -2.50 17.48
N LYS A 249 8.54 -1.73 16.94
CA LYS A 249 7.64 -2.18 15.86
C LYS A 249 8.07 -1.70 14.48
N GLY A 250 8.85 -0.64 14.41
CA GLY A 250 9.38 -0.15 13.14
C GLY A 250 10.17 1.14 13.29
N LEU A 251 10.96 1.44 12.28
CA LEU A 251 11.79 2.64 12.18
C LEU A 251 11.42 3.41 10.91
N ARG A 252 11.42 4.74 10.99
CA ARG A 252 11.24 5.63 9.84
C ARG A 252 12.09 6.87 9.99
N THR A 253 12.64 7.36 8.89
CA THR A 253 13.46 8.58 8.83
C THR A 253 12.74 9.65 8.02
N PRO A 254 11.93 10.52 8.66
CA PRO A 254 11.28 11.62 7.96
C PRO A 254 12.26 12.63 7.37
N THR A 255 13.42 12.82 8.03
CA THR A 255 14.50 13.72 7.62
C THR A 255 15.85 13.04 7.86
N HIS A 256 16.94 13.64 7.37
CA HIS A 256 18.28 13.07 7.54
C HIS A 256 18.79 13.07 9.00
N ASP A 257 18.29 13.99 9.81
CA ASP A 257 18.68 14.20 11.20
C ASP A 257 17.69 13.60 12.21
N THR A 258 16.53 13.14 11.77
CA THR A 258 15.47 12.64 12.66
C THR A 258 15.09 11.22 12.32
N LEU A 259 15.14 10.35 13.33
CA LEU A 259 14.68 8.97 13.27
C LEU A 259 13.53 8.77 14.25
N ILE A 260 12.42 8.20 13.78
CA ILE A 260 11.26 7.88 14.60
C ILE A 260 11.12 6.36 14.70
N ALA A 261 11.11 5.88 15.93
CA ALA A 261 10.85 4.50 16.27
C ALA A 261 9.43 4.33 16.79
N GLY A 262 8.62 3.50 16.14
CA GLY A 262 7.31 3.09 16.66
C GLY A 262 7.49 2.00 17.70
N THR A 263 6.88 2.15 18.87
CA THR A 263 7.06 1.23 20.00
C THR A 263 5.74 0.73 20.57
N VAL A 264 5.78 -0.46 21.19
CA VAL A 264 4.72 -0.95 22.07
C VAL A 264 5.34 -1.27 23.42
N THR A 265 4.90 -0.54 24.44
CA THR A 265 5.38 -0.69 25.82
C THR A 265 4.35 -1.46 26.63
N SER A 266 4.75 -2.59 27.19
CA SER A 266 3.94 -3.38 28.12
C SER A 266 4.45 -3.20 29.55
N VAL A 267 3.55 -2.94 30.49
CA VAL A 267 3.89 -2.77 31.92
C VAL A 267 2.82 -3.39 32.80
N THR A 268 3.21 -3.83 33.99
CA THR A 268 2.29 -4.29 35.04
C THR A 268 2.21 -3.25 36.16
N ILE A 269 0.99 -2.87 36.53
CA ILE A 269 0.73 -2.00 37.68
C ILE A 269 0.97 -2.80 38.96
N THR A 270 1.93 -2.35 39.77
CA THR A 270 2.29 -2.98 41.05
C THR A 270 1.92 -2.07 42.22
N ASN A 271 2.10 -2.55 43.44
CA ASN A 271 2.05 -1.70 44.62
C ASN A 271 3.02 -0.52 44.50
N ASN A 272 4.21 -0.71 43.93
CA ASN A 272 5.16 0.39 43.78
C ASN A 272 4.65 1.45 42.79
N THR A 273 3.96 1.01 41.72
CA THR A 273 3.28 1.91 40.79
C THR A 273 2.24 2.75 41.53
N LEU A 274 1.35 2.13 42.29
CA LEU A 274 0.32 2.84 43.04
C LEU A 274 0.93 3.84 44.04
N ARG A 275 1.98 3.44 44.77
CA ARG A 275 2.63 4.30 45.76
C ARG A 275 3.32 5.52 45.15
N ARG A 276 3.92 5.37 43.96
CA ARG A 276 4.79 6.40 43.36
C ARG A 276 4.12 7.21 42.27
N ALA A 277 3.39 6.55 41.38
CA ALA A 277 2.71 7.18 40.25
C ALA A 277 1.29 7.67 40.59
N PHE A 278 0.59 6.94 41.45
CA PHE A 278 -0.81 7.22 41.80
C PHE A 278 -1.03 7.35 43.32
N PRO A 279 -0.22 8.16 44.04
CA PRO A 279 -0.30 8.25 45.49
C PRO A 279 -1.66 8.74 45.99
N HIS A 280 -2.37 9.50 45.15
CA HIS A 280 -3.72 10.02 45.39
C HIS A 280 -4.82 8.93 45.42
N LEU A 281 -4.53 7.71 44.97
CA LEU A 281 -5.47 6.59 45.09
C LEU A 281 -5.48 5.97 46.51
N ASN A 282 -4.57 6.40 47.38
CA ASN A 282 -4.60 6.10 48.81
C ASN A 282 -5.28 7.24 49.57
N SER A 283 -6.04 6.90 50.63
CA SER A 283 -6.69 7.89 51.50
C SER A 283 -5.72 8.86 52.18
N ASP A 284 -4.46 8.46 52.37
CA ASP A 284 -3.43 9.32 52.97
C ASP A 284 -2.87 10.36 51.98
N GLY A 285 -3.17 10.23 50.68
CA GLY A 285 -2.67 11.08 49.61
C GLY A 285 -1.16 10.99 49.37
N VAL A 286 -0.44 10.16 50.12
CA VAL A 286 1.03 10.02 50.09
C VAL A 286 1.45 8.58 49.84
N GLY A 287 0.61 7.84 49.09
CA GLY A 287 0.93 6.51 48.60
C GLY A 287 1.03 5.45 49.70
N GLY A 288 0.22 5.56 50.75
CA GLY A 288 0.16 4.58 51.82
C GLY A 288 1.46 4.47 52.63
N THR A 289 2.32 5.50 52.61
CA THR A 289 3.59 5.51 53.33
C THR A 289 3.40 5.78 54.82
N LYS A 290 2.29 6.41 55.19
CA LYS A 290 1.92 6.76 56.57
C LYS A 290 0.72 5.94 57.09
N GLY A 291 0.38 4.84 56.41
CA GLY A 291 -0.85 4.08 56.62
C GLY A 291 -1.94 4.47 55.62
N GLY A 292 -3.21 4.16 55.92
CA GLY A 292 -4.34 4.49 55.04
C GLY A 292 -4.83 3.33 54.17
N ALA A 293 -6.01 3.53 53.57
CA ALA A 293 -6.70 2.52 52.76
C ALA A 293 -6.62 2.87 51.27
N TRP A 294 -6.40 1.85 50.45
CA TRP A 294 -6.46 1.99 48.99
C TRP A 294 -7.91 2.12 48.53
N SER A 295 -8.14 3.04 47.58
CA SER A 295 -9.44 3.18 46.92
C SER A 295 -9.83 1.90 46.16
N PRO A 296 -11.14 1.66 45.91
CA PRO A 296 -11.60 0.57 45.05
C PRO A 296 -10.97 0.63 43.65
N LEU A 297 -10.67 1.83 43.17
CA LEU A 297 -9.99 2.06 41.89
C LEU A 297 -8.55 1.50 41.91
N ALA A 298 -7.78 1.79 42.95
CA ALA A 298 -6.45 1.21 43.15
C ALA A 298 -6.49 -0.33 43.15
N ALA A 299 -7.46 -0.92 43.86
CA ALA A 299 -7.64 -2.37 43.87
C ALA A 299 -7.98 -2.93 42.48
N LYS A 300 -8.79 -2.21 41.69
CA LYS A 300 -9.17 -2.62 40.32
C LYS A 300 -7.99 -2.63 39.35
N VAL A 301 -7.07 -1.67 39.48
CA VAL A 301 -5.91 -1.54 38.56
C VAL A 301 -4.68 -2.33 39.01
N LEU A 302 -4.59 -2.70 40.29
CA LEU A 302 -3.46 -3.46 40.82
C LEU A 302 -3.32 -4.81 40.10
N GLY A 303 -2.08 -5.13 39.71
CA GLY A 303 -1.73 -6.37 39.00
C GLY A 303 -2.16 -6.40 37.54
N LYS A 304 -2.75 -5.33 37.01
CA LYS A 304 -3.19 -5.28 35.61
C LYS A 304 -2.03 -4.92 34.70
N ARG A 305 -2.04 -5.55 33.52
CA ARG A 305 -1.06 -5.31 32.46
C ARG A 305 -1.60 -4.26 31.50
N LEU A 306 -0.89 -3.16 31.33
CA LEU A 306 -1.17 -2.13 30.34
C LEU A 306 -0.28 -2.34 29.12
N VAL A 307 -0.87 -2.13 27.94
CA VAL A 307 -0.16 -2.13 26.65
C VAL A 307 -0.35 -0.76 26.03
N MET A 308 0.75 -0.03 25.82
CA MET A 308 0.76 1.36 25.37
C MET A 308 1.46 1.44 24.03
N HIS A 309 0.80 2.05 23.05
CA HIS A 309 1.42 2.37 21.77
C HIS A 309 2.15 3.70 21.88
N GLY A 310 3.34 3.78 21.30
CA GLY A 310 4.20 4.96 21.44
C GLY A 310 5.13 5.18 20.27
N SER A 311 5.88 6.27 20.40
CA SER A 311 6.96 6.61 19.49
C SER A 311 8.14 7.18 20.26
N VAL A 312 9.35 6.92 19.79
CA VAL A 312 10.59 7.55 20.26
C VAL A 312 11.24 8.28 19.09
N PHE A 313 11.61 9.53 19.31
CA PHE A 313 12.23 10.42 18.34
C PHE A 313 13.69 10.57 18.73
N PHE A 314 14.58 10.28 17.80
CA PHE A 314 16.02 10.47 17.92
C PHE A 314 16.41 11.60 16.96
N CYS A 315 16.93 12.69 17.51
CA CYS A 315 17.53 13.75 16.72
C CYS A 315 19.05 13.63 16.80
N TRP A 316 19.69 13.67 15.63
CA TRP A 316 21.11 13.45 15.44
C TRP A 316 21.82 14.74 15.09
N ASP A 317 23.03 14.88 15.61
CA ASP A 317 24.00 15.82 15.06
C ASP A 317 24.91 15.10 14.07
N CYS A 318 24.77 15.47 12.79
CA CYS A 318 25.56 14.92 11.69
C CYS A 318 27.07 15.22 11.83
N ALA A 319 27.46 16.25 12.59
CA ALA A 319 28.86 16.61 12.78
C ALA A 319 29.56 15.73 13.82
N THR A 320 28.87 15.42 14.91
CA THR A 320 29.43 14.62 16.02
C THR A 320 29.05 13.14 15.97
N ASP A 321 28.10 12.76 15.11
CA ASP A 321 27.51 11.42 15.05
C ASP A 321 26.99 10.97 16.43
N LYS A 322 26.26 11.87 17.09
CA LYS A 322 25.65 11.66 18.41
C LYS A 322 24.17 12.02 18.40
N VAL A 323 23.42 11.36 19.29
CA VAL A 323 22.03 11.75 19.58
C VAL A 323 22.03 12.99 20.47
N VAL A 324 21.52 14.11 19.96
CA VAL A 324 21.41 15.39 20.67
C VAL A 324 20.05 15.61 21.32
N SER A 325 19.01 14.93 20.83
CA SER A 325 17.71 14.92 21.50
C SER A 325 17.05 13.56 21.40
N LEU A 326 16.42 13.15 22.50
CA LEU A 326 15.66 11.92 22.60
C LEU A 326 14.31 12.20 23.25
N HIS A 327 13.25 12.16 22.46
CA HIS A 327 11.89 12.40 22.94
C HIS A 327 11.05 11.12 22.84
N SER A 328 10.26 10.81 23.87
CA SER A 328 9.44 9.59 23.90
C SER A 328 8.00 9.89 24.32
N GLN A 329 7.04 9.38 23.55
CA GLN A 329 5.61 9.48 23.83
C GLN A 329 4.97 8.08 23.87
N ALA A 330 4.00 7.89 24.76
CA ALA A 330 3.23 6.65 24.86
C ALA A 330 1.79 6.96 25.31
N ASP A 331 0.81 6.33 24.70
CA ASP A 331 -0.60 6.48 25.06
C ASP A 331 -0.96 5.57 26.23
N MET A 332 -1.00 6.16 27.42
CA MET A 332 -1.46 5.50 28.64
C MET A 332 -2.97 5.66 28.87
N ILE A 333 -3.62 6.62 28.21
CA ILE A 333 -5.03 6.93 28.45
C ILE A 333 -5.92 5.83 27.88
N THR A 334 -5.69 5.43 26.64
CA THR A 334 -6.47 4.37 25.98
C THR A 334 -6.50 3.07 26.79
N PRO A 335 -5.37 2.47 27.22
CA PRO A 335 -5.42 1.24 28.01
C PRO A 335 -6.02 1.45 29.41
N MET A 336 -5.91 2.64 29.99
CA MET A 336 -6.55 2.96 31.28
C MET A 336 -8.07 3.08 31.15
N LEU A 337 -8.59 3.72 30.10
CA LEU A 337 -10.04 3.78 29.83
C LEU A 337 -10.62 2.38 29.59
N ASN A 338 -9.91 1.55 28.81
CA ASN A 338 -10.32 0.16 28.61
C ASN A 338 -10.37 -0.65 29.91
N LEU A 339 -9.46 -0.36 30.85
CA LEU A 339 -9.40 -1.05 32.13
C LEU A 339 -10.47 -0.55 33.12
N LEU A 340 -10.74 0.75 33.12
CA LEU A 340 -11.61 1.39 34.09
C LEU A 340 -13.07 1.42 33.67
N GLY A 341 -13.37 1.29 32.37
CA GLY A 341 -14.66 1.60 31.77
C GLY A 341 -14.65 3.01 31.18
N SER A 342 -15.47 3.26 30.15
CA SER A 342 -15.62 4.60 29.58
C SER A 342 -16.18 5.57 30.64
N LEU A 343 -15.77 6.84 30.56
CA LEU A 343 -16.27 7.95 31.38
C LEU A 343 -17.66 8.45 30.93
N GLU A 344 -18.41 7.61 30.21
CA GLU A 344 -19.77 7.91 29.77
C GLU A 344 -20.74 7.37 30.83
N ALA A 345 -21.15 8.26 31.73
CA ALA A 345 -22.29 8.10 32.62
C ALA A 345 -23.32 9.18 32.32
#